data_AF-A0A3B8IM09-F1
#
_entry.id   AF-A0A3B8IM09-F1
#
_cell.length_a   1.000
_cell.length_b   1.000
_cell.length_c   1.000
_cell.angle_alpha   90.00
_cell.angle_beta   90.00
_cell.angle_gamma   90.00
#
_symmetry.space_group_name_H-M   'P 1'
#
loop_
_entity.id
_entity.type
_entity.pdbx_description
1 polymer ?
#
loop_
_entity_poly.entity_id
_entity_poly.type
_entity_poly.pdbx_seq_one_letter_code
_entity_poly.pdbx_strand_id
1 'polypeptide(L)' 'MHDYGKLVKGCIKQRPKAQRRLFEMFEGLVMGVCLRYSGTRTEAEDILQEVFIKVFKNLDTVSDP' A
#
# COMPACT_ATOMS: atom_id res chain seq x y z
N MET A 1 -18.70 -6.05 -6.45
CA MET A 1 -17.76 -7.04 -5.86
C MET A 1 -16.35 -6.64 -6.28
N HIS A 2 -15.48 -6.22 -5.35
CA HIS A 2 -14.11 -5.82 -5.68
C HIS A 2 -13.27 -7.07 -5.91
N ASP A 3 -12.74 -7.24 -7.13
CA ASP A 3 -11.82 -8.33 -7.48
C ASP A 3 -10.40 -7.96 -7.02
N TYR A 4 -10.17 -8.12 -5.72
CA TYR A 4 -8.86 -7.90 -5.10
C TYR A 4 -7.80 -8.85 -5.67
N GLY A 5 -8.19 -10.05 -6.10
CA GLY A 5 -7.27 -11.04 -6.69
C GLY A 5 -6.61 -10.53 -7.98
N LYS A 6 -7.36 -9.90 -8.89
CA LYS A 6 -6.77 -9.27 -10.08
C LYS A 6 -5.89 -8.07 -9.75
N LEU A 7 -6.28 -7.27 -8.76
CA LEU A 7 -5.50 -6.11 -8.33
C LEU A 7 -4.15 -6.53 -7.73
N VAL A 8 -4.17 -7.50 -6.80
CA VAL A 8 -2.99 -8.08 -6.17
C VAL A 8 -2.07 -8.72 -7.21
N LYS A 9 -2.60 -9.55 -8.11
CA LYS A 9 -1.82 -10.11 -9.24
C LYS A 9 -1.21 -9.02 -10.12
N GLY A 10 -1.90 -7.89 -10.31
CA GLY A 10 -1.37 -6.74 -11.02
C GLY A 10 -0.22 -6.06 -10.28
N CYS A 11 -0.32 -5.93 -8.95
CA CYS A 11 0.72 -5.36 -8.10
C CYS A 11 1.98 -6.24 -8.03
N ILE A 12 1.80 -7.56 -7.90
CA ILE A 12 2.89 -8.55 -7.94
C ILE A 12 3.65 -8.46 -9.28
N LYS A 13 2.92 -8.24 -10.38
CA LYS A 13 3.51 -7.99 -11.71
C LYS A 13 4.05 -6.56 -11.91
N GLN A 14 4.22 -5.78 -10.84
CA GLN A 14 4.75 -4.41 -10.85
C GLN A 14 4.02 -3.48 -11.82
N ARG A 15 2.71 -3.65 -12.03
CA ARG A 15 1.93 -2.79 -12.93
C ARG A 15 1.64 -1.46 -12.25
N PRO A 16 2.08 -0.30 -12.79
CA PRO A 16 1.89 1.00 -12.14
C PRO A 16 0.42 1.34 -11.88
N LYS A 17 -0.48 1.00 -12.81
CA LYS A 17 -1.93 1.20 -12.65
C LYS A 17 -2.52 0.39 -11.49
N ALA A 18 -2.01 -0.82 -11.25
CA ALA A 18 -2.49 -1.66 -10.15
C ALA A 18 -1.96 -1.16 -8.81
N GLN A 19 -0.67 -0.82 -8.73
CA GLN A 19 -0.06 -0.26 -7.52
C GLN A 19 -0.70 1.06 -7.12
N ARG A 20 -0.91 1.97 -8.08
CA ARG A 20 -1.62 3.24 -7.85
C ARG A 20 -3.03 3.01 -7.30
N ARG A 21 -3.78 2.09 -7.89
CA ARG A 21 -5.14 1.78 -7.41
C ARG A 21 -5.12 1.18 -6.01
N LEU A 22 -4.16 0.31 -5.69
CA LEU A 22 -4.01 -0.22 -4.32
C LEU A 22 -3.68 0.90 -3.33
N PHE A 23 -2.76 1.79 -3.70
CA PHE A 23 -2.38 2.95 -2.91
C PHE A 23 -3.58 3.86 -2.63
N GLU A 24 -4.29 4.34 -3.66
CA GLU A 24 -5.46 5.23 -3.54
C GLU A 24 -6.57 4.64 -2.65
N MET A 25 -6.72 3.32 -2.62
CA MET A 25 -7.72 2.66 -1.76
C MET A 25 -7.36 2.66 -0.28
N PHE A 26 -6.07 2.59 0.06
CA PHE A 26 -5.62 2.36 1.43
C PHE A 26 -4.80 3.52 2.02
N GLU A 27 -4.40 4.50 1.22
CA GLU A 27 -3.56 5.62 1.66
C GLU A 27 -4.13 6.34 2.86
N GLY A 28 -5.44 6.65 2.88
CA GLY A 28 -6.07 7.38 3.98
C GLY A 28 -6.07 6.59 5.29
N LEU A 29 -6.30 5.28 5.21
CA LEU A 29 -6.27 4.40 6.37
C LEU A 29 -4.84 4.30 6.93
N VAL A 30 -3.86 4.01 6.07
CA VAL A 30 -2.47 3.84 6.48
C VAL A 30 -1.89 5.16 6.98
N MET A 31 -2.22 6.28 6.33
CA MET A 31 -1.85 7.62 6.78
C MET A 31 -2.38 7.92 8.18
N GLY A 32 -3.62 7.54 8.48
CA GLY A 32 -4.17 7.65 9.84
C GLY A 32 -3.40 6.83 10.88
N VAL A 33 -2.79 5.71 10.49
CA VAL A 33 -1.89 4.94 11.36
C VAL A 33 -0.54 5.61 11.49
N CYS A 34 0.09 6.03 10.39
CA CYS A 34 1.38 6.73 10.38
C CYS A 34 1.35 7.98 11.27
N LEU A 35 0.27 8.77 11.18
CA LEU A 35 0.07 9.98 11.99
C LEU A 35 0.09 9.72 13.51
N ARG A 36 -0.24 8.51 13.97
CA ARG A 36 -0.20 8.16 15.41
C ARG A 36 1.22 7.94 15.91
N TYR A 37 2.17 7.71 15.01
CA TYR A 37 3.56 7.38 15.34
C TYR A 37 4.57 8.42 14.81
N SER A 38 4.10 9.46 14.13
CA SER A 38 4.92 10.56 13.60
C SER A 38 4.73 11.84 14.42
N GLY A 39 5.77 12.69 14.49
CA GLY A 39 5.67 14.03 15.11
C GLY A 39 5.08 15.08 14.15
N THR A 40 5.15 14.85 12.84
CA THR A 40 4.61 15.76 11.82
C THR A 40 3.91 15.01 10.69
N ARG A 41 3.09 15.73 9.92
CA ARG A 41 2.46 15.18 8.71
C ARG A 41 3.51 14.75 7.67
N THR A 42 4.58 15.51 7.50
CA THR A 42 5.65 15.18 6.55
C THR A 42 6.34 13.87 6.91
N GLU A 43 6.68 13.67 8.20
CA GLU A 43 7.21 12.39 8.68
C GLU A 43 6.21 11.24 8.44
N ALA A 44 4.91 11.49 8.65
CA ALA A 44 3.87 10.49 8.36
C ALA A 44 3.84 10.11 6.87
N GLU A 45 4.01 11.08 5.97
CA GLU A 45 4.06 10.87 4.51
C GLU A 45 5.29 10.04 4.11
N ASP A 46 6.44 10.28 4.74
CA ASP A 46 7.66 9.48 4.51
C ASP A 46 7.48 8.04 4.99
N ILE A 47 6.93 7.84 6.20
CA ILE A 47 6.62 6.51 6.72
C ILE A 47 5.60 5.80 5.82
N LEU A 48 4.56 6.51 5.37
CA LEU A 48 3.54 5.99 4.45
C LEU A 48 4.18 5.46 3.16
N GLN A 49 5.08 6.23 2.56
CA GLN A 49 5.80 5.82 1.36
C GLN A 49 6.62 4.54 1.60
N GLU A 50 7.37 4.46 2.70
CA GLU A 50 8.10 3.25 3.07
C GLU A 50 7.20 2.03 3.27
N VAL A 51 6.06 2.22 3.91
CA VAL A 51 5.07 1.15 4.13
C VAL A 51 4.60 0.59 2.79
N PHE A 52 4.22 1.45 1.84
CA PHE A 52 3.77 0.98 0.53
C PHE A 52 4.90 0.35 -0.29
N ILE A 53 6.14 0.84 -0.20
CA ILE A 53 7.30 0.17 -0.80
C ILE A 53 7.46 -1.24 -0.23
N LYS A 54 7.36 -1.42 1.09
CA LYS A 54 7.44 -2.73 1.75
C LYS A 54 6.28 -3.64 1.34
N VAL A 55 5.06 -3.12 1.26
CA VAL A 55 3.88 -3.86 0.80
C VAL A 55 4.06 -4.35 -0.63
N PHE A 56 4.44 -3.48 -1.58
CA PHE A 56 4.64 -3.89 -2.99
C PHE A 56 5.79 -4.87 -3.20
N LYS A 57 6.80 -4.84 -2.33
CA LYS A 57 7.94 -5.78 -2.37
C LYS A 57 7.62 -7.16 -1.79
N ASN A 58 6.63 -7.27 -0.91
CA ASN A 58 6.29 -8.52 -0.22
C ASN A 58 4.89 -9.04 -0.58
N LEU A 59 4.23 -8.44 -1.56
CA LEU A 59 2.86 -8.80 -1.96
C LEU A 59 2.75 -10.23 -2.53
N ASP A 60 3.87 -10.81 -2.97
CA ASP A 60 4.00 -12.20 -3.44
C ASP A 60 4.27 -13.21 -2.32
N THR A 61 4.74 -12.75 -1.14
CA THR A 61 5.00 -13.61 0.03
C THR A 61 3.77 -13.79 0.90
N VAL A 62 2.78 -12.91 0.76
CA VAL A 62 1.44 -13.08 1.34
C VAL A 62 0.76 -14.22 0.60
N SER A 63 0.94 -15.41 1.16
CA SER A 63 0.36 -16.67 0.70
C SER A 63 -1.11 -16.70 1.13
N ASP A 64 -1.99 -16.67 0.14
CA ASP A 64 -3.46 -16.78 0.21
C ASP A 64 -4.22 -15.72 1.06
N PRO A 65 -5.18 -14.98 0.48
CA PRO A 65 -6.25 -14.35 1.25
C PRO A 65 -7.32 -15.35 1.71
#